data_AF-A0A2S9FZD2-F1
#
_entry.id   AF-A0A2S9FZD2-F1
#
_cell.length_a   1.000
_cell.length_b   1.000
_cell.length_c   1.000
_cell.angle_alpha   90.00
_cell.angle_beta   90.00
_cell.angle_gamma   90.00
#
_symmetry.space_group_name_H-M   'P 1'
#
loop_
_entity.id
_entity.type
_entity.pdbx_description
1 polymer ?
#
loop_
_entity_poly.entity_id
_entity_poly.type
_entity_poly.pdbx_seq_one_letter_code
_entity_poly.pdbx_strand_id
1 'polypeptide(L)' 'VTFRTTACIQMQGSSGPGLCAQGRGILPAQVFFQPYRPGATYPSTGRGCASKGNPPQPYCQENGPFTVTL' A
#
# COMPACT_ATOMS: atom_id res chain seq x y z
N VAL A 1 13.23 -13.98 -9.57
CA VAL A 1 11.83 -13.55 -9.35
C VAL A 1 11.88 -12.15 -8.78
N THR A 2 11.31 -11.16 -9.47
CA THR A 2 11.32 -9.77 -8.99
C THR A 2 10.05 -9.52 -8.19
N PHE A 3 10.18 -9.11 -6.93
CA PHE A 3 9.06 -8.79 -6.05
C PHE A 3 9.02 -7.30 -5.75
N ARG A 4 7.82 -6.73 -5.73
CA ARG A 4 7.59 -5.35 -5.35
C ARG A 4 6.27 -5.24 -4.60
N THR A 5 6.30 -4.66 -3.41
CA THR A 5 5.11 -4.37 -2.60
C THR A 5 4.95 -2.86 -2.48
N THR A 6 3.72 -2.38 -2.47
CA THR A 6 3.38 -0.97 -2.21
C THR A 6 2.28 -0.94 -1.16
N ALA A 7 2.38 -0.05 -0.19
CA ALA A 7 1.36 0.24 0.80
C ALA A 7 1.04 1.73 0.74
N CYS A 8 -0.24 2.07 0.78
CA CYS A 8 -0.73 3.44 0.76
C CYS A 8 -1.74 3.66 1.89
N ILE A 9 -1.73 4.85 2.47
CA ILE A 9 -2.66 5.28 3.51
C ILE A 9 -3.07 6.73 3.23
N GLN A 10 -4.35 7.02 3.41
CA GLN A 10 -4.89 8.37 3.30
C GLN A 10 -5.89 8.61 4.42
N MET A 11 -6.11 9.87 4.78
CA MET A 11 -7.18 10.27 5.69
C MET A 11 -8.42 10.61 4.87
N GLN A 12 -9.57 10.06 5.22
CA GLN A 12 -10.83 10.36 4.56
C GLN A 12 -11.16 11.85 4.69
N GLY A 13 -11.51 12.51 3.59
CA GLY A 13 -11.78 13.95 3.55
C GLY A 13 -10.53 14.84 3.49
N SER A 14 -9.32 14.27 3.48
CA SER A 14 -8.10 15.01 3.17
C SER A 14 -8.06 15.36 1.67
N SER A 15 -7.67 16.58 1.34
CA SER A 15 -7.43 17.05 -0.03
C SER A 15 -6.02 16.74 -0.55
N GLY A 16 -5.13 16.23 0.31
CA GLY A 16 -3.75 15.91 -0.05
C GLY A 16 -3.58 14.53 -0.70
N PRO A 17 -2.49 14.30 -1.45
CA PRO A 17 -2.15 12.97 -1.91
C PRO A 17 -1.93 12.04 -0.71
N GLY A 18 -2.51 10.85 -0.73
CA GLY A 18 -2.22 9.82 0.26
C GLY A 18 -0.72 9.51 0.35
N LEU A 19 -0.29 8.97 1.48
CA LEU A 19 1.09 8.56 1.69
C LEU A 19 1.28 7.14 1.18
N CYS A 20 2.29 6.91 0.36
CA CYS A 20 2.62 5.59 -0.15
C CYS A 20 4.10 5.26 0.09
N ALA A 21 4.37 4.00 0.42
CA ALA A 21 5.71 3.45 0.54
C ALA A 21 5.83 2.15 -0.26
N GLN A 22 7.05 1.83 -0.68
CA GLN A 22 7.36 0.63 -1.44
C GLN A 22 8.34 -0.24 -0.66
N GLY A 23 8.01 -1.53 -0.54
CA GLY A 23 8.92 -2.54 -0.03
C GLY A 23 9.85 -3.03 -1.13
N ARG A 24 11.09 -3.34 -0.75
CA ARG A 24 12.10 -3.91 -1.65
C ARG A 24 12.09 -5.43 -1.53
N GLY A 25 11.99 -6.13 -2.66
CA GLY A 25 12.02 -7.58 -2.71
C GLY A 25 10.86 -8.20 -1.93
N ILE A 26 11.17 -9.16 -1.05
CA ILE A 26 10.18 -9.88 -0.24
C ILE A 26 9.74 -9.12 1.02
N LEU A 27 10.35 -7.96 1.30
CA LEU A 27 10.01 -7.18 2.49
C LEU A 27 8.62 -6.53 2.32
N PRO A 28 7.79 -6.50 3.37
CA PRO A 28 6.52 -5.80 3.34
C PRO A 28 6.74 -4.29 3.17
N ALA A 29 5.87 -3.64 2.41
CA ALA A 29 5.78 -2.18 2.38
C ALA A 29 5.11 -1.68 3.66
N GLN A 30 5.68 -0.66 4.29
CA GLN A 30 5.12 -0.04 5.49
C GLN A 30 5.08 1.47 5.31
N VAL A 31 3.95 2.09 5.64
CA VAL A 31 3.75 3.54 5.60
C VAL A 31 3.05 3.98 6.87
N PHE A 32 3.50 5.10 7.43
CA PHE A 32 2.91 5.70 8.62
C PHE A 32 2.30 7.05 8.26
N PHE A 33 1.07 7.29 8.72
CA PHE A 33 0.42 8.58 8.53
C PHE A 33 0.77 9.51 9.70
N GLN A 34 1.39 10.65 9.40
CA GLN A 34 1.76 11.65 10.39
C GLN A 34 1.46 13.07 9.87
N PRO A 35 0.97 13.99 10.73
CA PRO A 35 0.55 13.75 12.12
C PRO A 35 -0.75 12.94 12.20
N TYR A 36 -0.86 12.07 13.20
CA TYR A 36 -2.07 11.30 13.49
C TYR A 36 -3.17 12.23 14.02
N ARG A 37 -4.40 12.06 13.50
CA ARG A 37 -5.62 12.71 13.98
C ARG A 37 -6.55 11.69 14.62
N PRO A 38 -6.86 11.81 15.92
CA PRO A 38 -7.83 10.96 16.60
C PRO A 38 -9.24 11.10 16.03
N GLY A 39 -9.98 9.99 16.00
CA GLY A 39 -11.35 9.89 15.48
C GLY A 39 -11.45 9.97 13.95
N ALA A 40 -10.33 10.05 13.24
CA ALA A 40 -10.33 10.12 11.78
C ALA A 40 -10.36 8.72 11.16
N THR A 41 -10.94 8.63 9.97
CA THR A 41 -11.00 7.40 9.18
C THR A 41 -9.82 7.34 8.21
N TYR A 42 -9.09 6.22 8.22
CA TYR A 42 -7.91 5.98 7.40
C TYR A 42 -8.13 4.77 6.49
N PRO A 43 -8.57 4.97 5.24
CA PRO A 43 -8.49 3.92 4.24
C PRO A 43 -7.03 3.67 3.83
N SER A 44 -6.66 2.39 3.81
CA SER A 44 -5.35 1.89 3.39
C SER A 44 -5.50 0.91 2.25
N THR A 45 -4.55 0.92 1.32
CA THR A 45 -4.49 0.00 0.18
C THR A 45 -3.09 -0.58 0.05
N GLY A 46 -3.00 -1.74 -0.58
CA GLY A 46 -1.76 -2.42 -0.87
C GLY A 46 -1.75 -2.97 -2.28
N ARG A 47 -0.56 -3.16 -2.84
CA ARG A 47 -0.35 -3.83 -4.11
C ARG A 47 0.92 -4.66 -4.06
N GLY A 48 0.80 -5.96 -4.31
CA GLY A 48 1.92 -6.88 -4.44
C GLY A 48 2.11 -7.30 -5.90
N CYS A 49 3.33 -7.18 -6.42
CA CYS A 49 3.68 -7.62 -7.76
C CYS A 49 4.83 -8.64 -7.72
N ALA A 50 4.74 -9.68 -8.55
CA ALA A 50 5.77 -10.69 -8.75
C ALA A 50 5.90 -11.02 -10.25
N SER A 51 7.10 -11.34 -10.71
CA SER A 51 7.30 -11.88 -12.07
C SER A 51 7.23 -13.41 -12.06
N LYS A 52 6.37 -14.02 -12.88
CA LYS A 52 6.26 -15.49 -13.03
C LYS A 52 6.19 -15.91 -14.50
N GLY A 53 6.44 -17.19 -14.78
CA GLY A 53 6.38 -17.77 -16.13
C GLY A 53 7.72 -17.76 -16.90
N ASN A 54 7.69 -18.33 -18.11
CA ASN A 54 8.79 -18.30 -19.08
C ASN A 54 8.19 -18.01 -20.48
N PRO A 55 8.34 -16.79 -21.02
CA PRO A 55 9.14 -15.67 -20.50
C PRO A 55 8.53 -15.02 -19.23
N PRO A 56 9.33 -14.31 -18.40
CA PRO A 56 8.84 -13.70 -17.16
C PRO A 56 7.80 -12.60 -17.43
N GLN A 57 6.61 -12.74 -16.86
CA GLN A 57 5.53 -11.75 -16.96
C GLN A 57 5.19 -11.17 -15.58
N PRO A 58 4.96 -9.85 -15.46
CA PRO A 58 4.55 -9.23 -14.22
C PRO A 58 3.10 -9.61 -13.88
N TYR A 59 2.91 -10.09 -12.66
CA TYR A 59 1.60 -10.37 -12.08
C TYR A 59 1.43 -9.52 -10.83
N CYS A 60 0.37 -8.71 -10.78
CA CYS A 60 0.09 -7.83 -9.64
C CYS A 60 -1.27 -8.15 -9.04
N GLN A 61 -1.35 -8.09 -7.73
CA GLN A 61 -2.57 -8.24 -6.96
C GLN A 61 -2.73 -7.05 -6.01
N GLU A 62 -3.96 -6.56 -5.92
CA GLU A 62 -4.35 -5.51 -4.99
C GLU A 62 -4.82 -6.10 -3.67
N ASN A 63 -4.57 -5.39 -2.57
CA ASN A 63 -4.93 -5.77 -1.22
C ASN A 63 -5.66 -4.59 -0.57
N GLY A 64 -6.91 -4.79 -0.13
CA GLY A 64 -7.76 -3.74 0.44
C GLY A 64 -8.78 -3.18 -0.56
N PRO A 65 -9.43 -2.03 -0.26
CA PRO A 65 -9.12 -1.13 0.84
C PRO A 65 -9.47 -1.70 2.22
N PHE A 66 -8.57 -1.49 3.19
CA PHE A 66 -8.84 -1.70 4.60
C PHE A 66 -9.02 -0.36 5.28
N THR A 67 -10.17 -0.16 5.90
CA THR A 67 -10.55 1.10 6.52
C THR A 67 -10.62 0.93 8.02
N VAL A 68 -9.97 1.83 8.75
CA VAL A 68 -10.03 1.88 10.22
C VAL A 68 -10.31 3.29 10.67
N THR A 69 -11.12 3.43 11.73
CA THR A 69 -11.27 4.68 12.47
C THR A 69 -10.49 4.55 13.75
N LEU A 70 -9.54 5.47 13.97
CA LEU A 70 -8.64 5.47 15.12
C LEU A 70 -8.80 6.77 15.89
#